data_AF-A0A3L8BMU9-F1
#
_entry.id   AF-A0A3L8BMU9-F1
#
_cell.length_a   1.000
_cell.length_b   1.000
_cell.length_c   1.000
_cell.angle_alpha   90.00
_cell.angle_beta   90.00
_cell.angle_gamma   90.00
#
_symmetry.space_group_name_H-M   'P 1'
#
loop_
_entity.id
_entity.type
_entity.pdbx_description
1 polymer ?
#
loop_
_entity_poly.entity_id
_entity_poly.type
_entity_poly.pdbx_seq_one_letter_code
_entity_poly.pdbx_strand_id
1 'polypeptide(L)'
;MLLSAFNDNAALTLDVVWRVMLGAALAWCGAVVLPVQPGLTFFAALSASISVLYVANLADVKSVRDGIMSVVPAALVWGILAYDAGNSALVGLTLFTHLLIAFFAGFARVTGSLRDLALWPVLFGTLSMVLGAYTEWFLR
;
A
#
# COMPACT_ATOMS: atom_id res chain seq x y z
N MET A 1 6.12 18.48 30.70
CA MET A 1 6.24 17.04 30.43
C MET A 1 5.02 16.47 29.72
N LEU A 2 3.80 16.61 30.26
CA LEU A 2 2.58 16.15 29.55
C LEU A 2 2.30 16.93 28.25
N LEU A 3 2.46 18.26 28.28
CA LEU A 3 2.29 19.12 27.09
C LEU A 3 3.33 18.85 25.99
N SER A 4 4.58 18.54 26.36
CA SER A 4 5.62 18.20 25.36
C SER A 4 5.36 16.83 24.75
N ALA A 5 5.01 15.83 25.56
CA ALA A 5 4.64 14.49 25.06
C ALA A 5 3.37 14.52 24.19
N PHE A 6 2.41 15.40 24.51
CA PHE A 6 1.25 15.64 23.66
C PHE A 6 1.64 16.27 22.33
N ASN A 7 2.51 17.29 22.34
CA ASN A 7 2.97 17.96 21.13
C ASN A 7 3.76 17.02 20.21
N ASP A 8 4.64 16.18 20.77
CA ASP A 8 5.42 15.20 20.01
C ASP A 8 4.51 14.15 19.35
N ASN A 9 3.50 13.65 20.07
CA ASN A 9 2.53 12.71 19.52
C ASN A 9 1.61 13.36 18.48
N ALA A 10 1.20 14.61 18.69
CA ALA A 10 0.40 15.37 17.73
C ALA A 10 1.18 15.60 16.42
N ALA A 11 2.46 15.99 16.52
CA ALA A 11 3.32 16.18 15.36
C ALA A 11 3.53 14.87 14.57
N LEU A 12 3.76 13.75 15.26
CA LEU A 12 3.87 12.44 14.63
C LEU A 12 2.56 12.03 13.93
N THR A 13 1.42 12.25 14.59
CA THR A 13 0.11 11.94 14.01
C THR A 13 -0.13 12.77 12.75
N LEU A 14 0.21 14.06 12.80
CA LEU A 14 0.02 14.98 11.70
C LEU A 14 0.93 14.66 10.51
N ASP A 15 2.19 14.25 10.75
CA ASP A 15 3.09 13.77 9.70
C ASP A 15 2.55 12.51 9.01
N VAL A 16 2.03 11.54 9.78
CA VAL A 16 1.40 10.33 9.22
C VAL A 16 0.17 10.69 8.40
N VAL A 17 -0.75 11.49 8.96
CA VAL A 17 -1.97 11.92 8.27
C VAL A 17 -1.63 12.66 6.97
N TRP A 18 -0.68 13.59 7.01
CA TRP A 18 -0.25 14.31 5.82
C TRP A 18 0.27 13.38 4.71
N ARG A 19 1.08 12.37 5.06
CA ARG A 19 1.60 11.39 4.09
C ARG A 19 0.50 10.49 3.53
N VAL A 20 -0.47 10.10 4.34
CA VAL A 20 -1.66 9.37 3.87
C VAL A 20 -2.44 10.23 2.89
N MET A 21 -2.69 11.50 3.23
CA MET A 21 -3.39 12.43 2.34
C MET A 21 -2.62 12.66 1.03
N LEU A 22 -1.29 12.76 1.07
CA LEU A 22 -0.43 12.84 -0.11
C LEU A 22 -0.63 11.61 -1.02
N GLY A 23 -0.59 10.40 -0.45
CA GLY A 23 -0.81 9.17 -1.22
C GLY A 23 -2.19 9.11 -1.86
N ALA A 24 -3.24 9.47 -1.10
CA ALA A 24 -4.60 9.54 -1.61
C ALA A 24 -4.73 10.59 -2.73
N ALA A 25 -4.12 11.76 -2.58
CA ALA A 25 -4.13 12.81 -3.59
C ALA A 25 -3.39 12.38 -4.87
N LEU A 26 -2.25 11.67 -4.76
CA LEU A 26 -1.53 11.13 -5.91
C LEU A 26 -2.38 10.11 -6.69
N ALA A 27 -3.07 9.21 -5.98
CA ALA A 27 -3.99 8.26 -6.61
C ALA A 27 -5.15 8.98 -7.32
N TRP A 28 -5.73 9.99 -6.68
CA TRP A 28 -6.80 10.81 -7.26
C TRP A 28 -6.34 11.56 -8.51
N CYS A 29 -5.19 12.24 -8.44
CA CYS A 29 -4.60 12.91 -9.60
C CYS A 29 -4.32 11.92 -10.73
N GLY A 30 -3.79 10.74 -10.41
CA GLY A 30 -3.60 9.66 -11.37
C GLY A 30 -4.90 9.27 -12.06
N ALA A 31 -5.99 9.10 -11.31
CA ALA A 31 -7.30 8.76 -11.86
C ALA A 31 -7.87 9.86 -12.79
N VAL A 32 -7.70 11.14 -12.44
CA VAL A 32 -8.20 12.28 -13.23
C VAL A 32 -7.40 12.47 -14.53
N VAL A 33 -6.10 12.17 -14.52
CA VAL A 33 -5.22 12.34 -15.71
C VAL A 33 -5.43 11.22 -16.73
N LEU A 34 -5.93 10.06 -16.31
CA LEU A 34 -6.11 8.93 -17.21
C LEU A 34 -7.27 9.19 -18.20
N PRO A 35 -7.03 9.12 -19.51
CA PRO A 35 -8.04 9.42 -20.53
C PRO A 35 -9.13 8.34 -20.63
N VAL A 36 -8.87 7.15 -20.07
CA VAL A 36 -9.77 5.99 -20.12
C VAL A 36 -9.77 5.33 -18.75
N GLN A 37 -10.95 4.86 -18.33
CA GLN A 37 -11.10 4.12 -17.09
C GLN A 37 -10.24 2.83 -17.12
N PRO A 38 -9.39 2.59 -16.10
CA PRO A 38 -8.58 1.39 -16.03
C PRO A 38 -9.42 0.11 -15.99
N GLY A 39 -9.06 -0.87 -16.82
CA GLY A 39 -9.63 -2.22 -16.77
C GLY A 39 -9.05 -3.06 -15.63
N LEU A 40 -9.63 -4.24 -15.41
CA LEU A 40 -9.21 -5.18 -14.36
C LEU A 40 -7.72 -5.55 -14.44
N THR A 41 -7.20 -5.75 -15.66
CA THR A 41 -5.80 -6.09 -15.92
C THR A 41 -4.82 -5.01 -15.44
N PHE A 42 -5.22 -3.73 -15.47
CA PHE A 42 -4.42 -2.64 -14.91
C PHE A 42 -4.26 -2.80 -13.40
N PHE A 43 -5.35 -3.11 -12.69
CA PHE A 43 -5.32 -3.29 -11.23
C PHE A 43 -4.52 -4.54 -10.81
N ALA A 44 -4.62 -5.62 -11.59
CA ALA A 44 -3.78 -6.80 -11.41
C ALA A 44 -2.29 -6.45 -11.59
N ALA A 45 -1.93 -5.72 -12.66
CA ALA A 45 -0.57 -5.29 -12.92
C ALA A 45 -0.05 -4.31 -11.86
N LEU A 46 -0.89 -3.38 -11.38
CA LEU A 46 -0.58 -2.46 -10.29
C LEU A 46 -0.26 -3.25 -9.01
N SER A 47 -1.11 -4.21 -8.65
CA SER A 47 -0.90 -5.09 -7.50
C SER A 47 0.41 -5.87 -7.60
N ALA A 48 0.70 -6.48 -8.76
CA ALA A 48 1.98 -7.15 -9.00
C ALA A 48 3.18 -6.19 -8.92
N SER A 49 3.04 -4.95 -9.38
CA SER A 49 4.12 -3.96 -9.32
C SER A 49 4.41 -3.52 -7.88
N ILE A 50 3.37 -3.36 -7.06
CA ILE A 50 3.54 -3.00 -5.65
C ILE A 50 4.20 -4.14 -4.87
N SER A 51 3.88 -5.40 -5.17
CA SER A 51 4.54 -6.53 -4.51
C SER A 51 6.04 -6.60 -4.82
N VAL A 52 6.46 -6.15 -6.01
CA VAL A 52 7.89 -6.01 -6.35
C VAL A 52 8.58 -4.99 -5.45
N LEU A 53 7.91 -3.90 -5.05
CA LEU A 53 8.47 -2.93 -4.09
C LEU A 53 8.75 -3.58 -2.73
N TYR A 54 7.91 -4.52 -2.29
CA TYR A 54 8.15 -5.23 -1.04
C TYR A 54 9.36 -6.16 -1.13
N VAL A 55 9.52 -6.85 -2.27
CA VAL A 55 10.71 -7.66 -2.54
C VAL A 55 11.96 -6.80 -2.61
N ALA A 56 11.89 -5.61 -3.22
CA ALA A 56 12.99 -4.65 -3.24
C ALA A 56 13.37 -4.16 -1.83
N ASN A 57 12.39 -3.92 -0.96
CA ASN A 57 12.61 -3.57 0.45
C ASN A 57 13.30 -4.70 1.25
N LEU A 58 13.38 -5.93 0.73
CA LEU A 58 14.14 -7.00 1.38
C LEU A 58 15.66 -6.73 1.37
N ALA A 59 16.15 -5.89 0.47
CA ALA A 59 17.57 -5.61 0.35
C ALA A 59 18.18 -4.91 1.57
N ASP A 60 17.35 -4.19 2.35
CA ASP A 60 17.79 -3.31 3.44
C ASP A 60 17.02 -3.47 4.76
N VAL A 61 16.19 -4.52 4.88
CA VAL A 61 15.56 -4.86 6.16
C VAL A 61 16.60 -5.34 7.17
N LYS A 62 16.41 -4.94 8.43
CA LYS A 62 17.37 -5.22 9.53
C LYS A 62 17.00 -6.47 10.34
N SER A 63 15.85 -7.08 10.09
CA SER A 63 15.39 -8.26 10.82
C SER A 63 14.62 -9.23 9.94
N VAL A 64 14.70 -10.52 10.29
CA VAL A 64 13.97 -11.60 9.60
C VAL A 64 12.45 -11.37 9.66
N ARG A 65 11.94 -10.90 10.79
CA ARG A 65 10.52 -10.55 10.96
C ARG A 65 10.07 -9.53 9.90
N ASP A 66 10.85 -8.48 9.70
CA ASP A 66 10.53 -7.41 8.74
C ASP A 66 10.63 -7.90 7.29
N GLY A 67 11.58 -8.80 7.00
CA GLY A 67 11.68 -9.51 5.73
C GLY A 67 10.46 -10.39 5.45
N ILE A 68 10.01 -11.17 6.43
CA ILE A 68 8.79 -12.00 6.33
C ILE A 68 7.57 -11.14 6.01
N MET A 69 7.43 -9.99 6.69
CA MET A 69 6.35 -9.03 6.46
C MET A 69 6.34 -8.43 5.04
N SER A 70 7.45 -8.51 4.31
CA SER A 70 7.56 -8.02 2.93
C SER A 70 7.38 -9.16 1.91
N VAL A 71 8.01 -10.32 2.14
CA VAL A 71 8.06 -11.44 1.18
C VAL A 71 6.78 -12.27 1.17
N VAL A 72 6.24 -12.63 2.33
CA VAL A 72 5.06 -13.52 2.39
C VAL A 72 3.86 -12.91 1.67
N PRO A 73 3.52 -11.63 1.89
CA PRO A 73 2.40 -11.06 1.17
C PRO A 73 2.68 -10.83 -0.31
N ALA A 74 3.93 -10.58 -0.71
CA ALA A 74 4.30 -10.50 -2.11
C ALA A 74 4.08 -11.86 -2.81
N ALA A 75 4.54 -12.95 -2.20
CA ALA A 75 4.31 -14.30 -2.72
C ALA A 75 2.82 -14.64 -2.81
N LEU A 76 2.02 -14.25 -1.80
CA LEU A 76 0.56 -14.42 -1.82
C LEU A 76 -0.09 -13.69 -3.00
N VAL A 77 0.25 -12.41 -3.21
CA VAL A 77 -0.26 -11.60 -4.32
C VAL A 77 0.07 -12.25 -5.67
N TRP A 78 1.34 -12.62 -5.88
CA TRP A 78 1.76 -13.30 -7.11
C TRP A 78 1.04 -14.64 -7.30
N GLY A 79 0.85 -15.42 -6.24
CA GLY A 79 0.11 -16.69 -6.30
C GLY A 79 -1.36 -16.51 -6.68
N ILE A 80 -2.04 -15.52 -6.11
CA ILE A 80 -3.44 -15.21 -6.43
C ILE A 80 -3.57 -14.74 -7.90
N LEU A 81 -2.69 -13.84 -8.35
CA LEU A 81 -2.73 -13.32 -9.72
C LEU A 81 -2.32 -14.37 -10.76
N ALA A 82 -1.43 -15.30 -10.41
CA ALA A 82 -1.05 -16.42 -11.27
C ALA A 82 -2.18 -17.45 -11.41
N TYR A 83 -3.04 -17.59 -10.39
CA TYR A 83 -4.22 -18.45 -10.45
C TYR A 83 -5.27 -17.90 -11.42
N ASP A 84 -5.71 -16.65 -11.23
CA ASP A 84 -6.64 -15.98 -12.14
C ASP A 84 -6.65 -14.45 -11.95
N ALA A 85 -5.92 -13.72 -12.79
CA ALA A 85 -5.91 -12.26 -12.83
C ALA A 85 -7.15 -11.64 -13.52
N GLY A 86 -8.02 -12.46 -14.12
CA GLY A 86 -9.29 -12.05 -14.72
C GLY A 86 -10.46 -12.06 -13.74
N ASN A 87 -10.25 -12.55 -12.52
CA ASN A 87 -11.27 -12.60 -11.48
C ASN A 87 -11.26 -11.34 -10.62
N SER A 88 -12.36 -10.57 -10.64
CA SER A 88 -12.46 -9.31 -9.91
C SER A 88 -12.39 -9.46 -8.39
N ALA A 89 -12.90 -10.57 -7.83
CA ALA A 89 -12.81 -10.80 -6.39
C ALA A 89 -11.36 -11.06 -5.97
N LEU A 90 -10.60 -11.81 -6.77
CA LEU A 90 -9.21 -12.14 -6.48
C LEU A 90 -8.29 -10.92 -6.59
N VAL A 91 -8.45 -10.10 -7.64
CA VAL A 91 -7.70 -8.84 -7.76
C VAL A 91 -8.07 -7.86 -6.64
N GLY A 92 -9.33 -7.83 -6.21
CA GLY A 92 -9.76 -7.07 -5.04
C GLY A 92 -9.05 -7.53 -3.75
N LEU A 93 -8.92 -8.84 -3.57
CA LEU A 93 -8.22 -9.44 -2.43
C LEU A 93 -6.72 -9.08 -2.42
N THR A 94 -6.06 -9.04 -3.59
CA THR A 94 -4.64 -8.65 -3.64
C THR A 94 -4.46 -7.17 -3.31
N LEU A 95 -5.31 -6.28 -3.84
CA LEU A 95 -5.31 -4.85 -3.49
C LEU A 95 -5.57 -4.62 -1.99
N PHE A 96 -6.51 -5.37 -1.40
CA PHE A 96 -6.78 -5.32 0.03
C PHE A 96 -5.59 -5.82 0.86
N THR A 97 -4.90 -6.86 0.39
CA THR A 97 -3.67 -7.38 1.02
C THR A 97 -2.61 -6.29 1.10
N HIS A 98 -2.39 -5.53 0.02
CA HIS A 98 -1.47 -4.39 0.03
C HIS A 98 -1.85 -3.32 1.06
N LEU A 99 -3.15 -3.01 1.16
CA LEU A 99 -3.66 -2.01 2.11
C LEU A 99 -3.35 -2.42 3.56
N LEU A 100 -3.60 -3.68 3.91
CA LEU A 100 -3.31 -4.21 5.24
C LEU A 100 -1.82 -4.16 5.56
N ILE A 101 -0.95 -4.54 4.62
CA ILE A 101 0.50 -4.47 4.85
C ILE A 101 0.94 -3.03 5.04
N ALA A 102 0.48 -2.11 4.21
CA ALA A 102 0.85 -0.70 4.31
C ALA A 102 0.46 -0.12 5.68
N PHE A 103 -0.73 -0.50 6.18
CA PHE A 103 -1.18 -0.18 7.52
C PHE A 103 -0.25 -0.78 8.59
N PHE A 104 -0.11 -2.11 8.63
CA PHE A 104 0.66 -2.79 9.67
C PHE A 104 2.15 -2.42 9.64
N ALA A 105 2.76 -2.33 8.47
CA ALA A 105 4.16 -1.99 8.31
C ALA A 105 4.44 -0.52 8.71
N GLY A 106 3.48 0.38 8.47
CA GLY A 106 3.52 1.76 8.95
C GLY A 106 3.53 1.84 10.49
N PHE A 107 2.62 1.13 11.15
CA PHE A 107 2.55 1.13 12.63
C PHE A 107 3.68 0.35 13.30
N ALA A 108 4.04 -0.82 12.75
CA ALA A 108 5.12 -1.65 13.27
C ALA A 108 6.52 -1.10 12.95
N ARG A 109 6.60 -0.03 12.14
CA ARG A 109 7.85 0.60 11.70
C ARG A 109 8.81 -0.42 11.08
N VAL A 110 8.30 -1.24 10.16
CA VAL A 110 9.09 -2.25 9.42
C VAL A 110 10.29 -1.58 8.78
N THR A 111 11.49 -2.12 8.99
CA THR A 111 12.74 -1.52 8.52
C THR A 111 12.92 -1.61 7.00
N GLY A 112 13.87 -0.83 6.47
CA GLY A 112 14.21 -0.75 5.05
C GLY A 112 13.82 0.59 4.41
N SER A 113 14.11 0.72 3.12
CA SER A 113 13.93 1.93 2.31
C SER A 113 12.51 2.47 2.34
N LEU A 114 11.50 1.59 2.38
CA LEU A 114 10.10 2.02 2.46
C LEU A 114 9.79 2.77 3.76
N ARG A 115 10.49 2.45 4.86
CA ARG A 115 10.40 3.22 6.11
C ARG A 115 11.27 4.45 6.09
N ASP A 116 12.50 4.36 5.58
CA ASP A 116 13.43 5.48 5.58
C ASP A 116 12.94 6.64 4.70
N LEU A 117 12.24 6.32 3.60
CA LEU A 117 11.53 7.28 2.75
C LEU A 117 10.10 7.59 3.25
N ALA A 118 9.67 6.95 4.35
CA ALA A 118 8.33 7.06 4.92
C ALA A 118 7.21 6.88 3.88
N LEU A 119 7.35 5.84 3.06
CA LEU A 119 6.44 5.46 1.99
C LEU A 119 5.28 4.58 2.49
N TRP A 120 5.40 3.90 3.63
CA TRP A 120 4.29 3.07 4.17
C TRP A 120 2.97 3.83 4.33
N PRO A 121 2.94 5.03 4.96
CA PRO A 121 1.70 5.81 5.04
C PRO A 121 1.22 6.31 3.67
N VAL A 122 2.14 6.65 2.76
CA VAL A 122 1.81 7.08 1.39
C VAL A 122 1.15 5.94 0.61
N LEU A 123 1.71 4.74 0.70
CA LEU A 123 1.14 3.52 0.11
C LEU A 123 -0.25 3.24 0.70
N PHE A 124 -0.42 3.37 2.01
CA PHE A 124 -1.72 3.19 2.66
C PHE A 124 -2.79 4.14 2.09
N GLY A 125 -2.48 5.43 1.97
CA GLY A 125 -3.40 6.41 1.37
C GLY A 125 -3.70 6.13 -0.09
N THR A 126 -2.67 5.80 -0.87
CA THR A 126 -2.79 5.45 -2.30
C THR A 126 -3.71 4.24 -2.47
N LEU A 127 -3.45 3.17 -1.74
CA LEU A 127 -4.21 1.92 -1.80
C LEU A 127 -5.64 2.05 -1.30
N SER A 128 -5.90 2.93 -0.32
CA SER A 128 -7.25 3.21 0.15
C SER A 128 -8.11 3.80 -0.97
N MET A 129 -7.58 4.78 -1.71
CA MET A 129 -8.26 5.38 -2.86
C MET A 129 -8.41 4.41 -4.03
N VAL A 130 -7.34 3.68 -4.35
CA VAL A 130 -7.34 2.67 -5.42
C VAL A 130 -8.36 1.58 -5.14
N LEU A 131 -8.40 1.04 -3.92
CA LEU A 131 -9.36 0.01 -3.54
C LEU A 131 -10.78 0.55 -3.52
N GLY A 132 -10.99 1.78 -3.04
CA GLY A 132 -12.26 2.48 -3.14
C GLY A 132 -12.79 2.49 -4.58
N ALA A 133 -12.07 3.11 -5.50
CA ALA A 133 -12.43 3.16 -6.92
C ALA A 133 -12.62 1.76 -7.52
N TYR A 134 -11.73 0.82 -7.21
CA TYR A 134 -11.83 -0.57 -7.66
C TYR A 134 -13.16 -1.22 -7.25
N THR A 135 -13.54 -1.11 -5.98
CA THR A 135 -14.79 -1.70 -5.48
C THR A 135 -16.01 -1.09 -6.15
N GLU A 136 -16.00 0.21 -6.44
CA GLU A 136 -17.11 0.87 -7.13
C GLU A 136 -17.28 0.37 -8.57
N TRP A 137 -16.18 0.00 -9.23
CA TRP A 137 -16.18 -0.35 -10.65
C TRP A 137 -16.37 -1.83 -10.93
N PHE A 138 -15.94 -2.72 -10.03
CA PHE A 138 -15.86 -4.16 -10.30
C PHE A 138 -16.56 -5.07 -9.28
N LEU A 139 -17.00 -4.55 -8.13
CA LEU A 139 -17.56 -5.36 -7.03
C LEU A 139 -18.90 -4.82 -6.48
N ARG A 140 -19.51 -3.85 -7.17
CA ARG A 140 -20.88 -3.38 -6.90
C ARG A 140 -21.91 -4.17 -7.70
#